data_AF-X6D3V3-F1
#
_entry.id   AF-X6D3V3-F1
#
_cell.length_a   1.000
_cell.length_b   1.000
_cell.length_c   1.000
_cell.angle_alpha   90.00
_cell.angle_beta   90.00
_cell.angle_gamma   90.00
#
_symmetry.space_group_name_H-M   'P 1'
#
loop_
_entity.id
_entity.type
_entity.pdbx_description
1 polymer ?
#
loop_
_entity_poly.entity_id
_entity_poly.type
_entity_poly.pdbx_seq_one_letter_code
_entity_poly.pdbx_strand_id
1 'polypeptide(L)'
;MLTRADIDKARMLFRDRNIAQGALDNLATQRVALMVGEGKDANEIVLKPAYLKQIVGDISASLNRQIAEINAALTAMGVEP
;
A
#
# COMPACT_ATOMS: atom_id res chain seq x y z
N MET A 1 1.50 5.77 30.14
CA MET A 1 1.32 4.32 29.95
C MET A 1 0.27 4.14 28.87
N LEU A 2 0.54 3.35 27.84
CA LEU A 2 -0.44 3.02 26.80
C LEU A 2 -1.59 2.22 27.42
N THR A 3 -2.83 2.57 27.09
CA THR A 3 -4.00 1.78 27.47
C THR A 3 -4.11 0.54 26.59
N ARG A 4 -4.95 -0.42 26.99
CA ARG A 4 -5.27 -1.59 26.14
C ARG A 4 -5.82 -1.16 24.77
N ALA A 5 -6.66 -0.14 24.75
CA ALA A 5 -7.22 0.41 23.52
C ALA A 5 -6.12 1.01 22.63
N ASP A 6 -5.12 1.68 23.21
CA ASP A 6 -3.99 2.23 22.45
C ASP A 6 -3.12 1.11 21.86
N ILE A 7 -2.93 0.00 22.58
CA ILE A 7 -2.19 -1.16 22.08
C ILE A 7 -2.93 -1.80 20.89
N ASP A 8 -4.24 -1.99 21.00
CA ASP A 8 -5.04 -2.58 19.92
C ASP A 8 -5.07 -1.67 18.68
N LYS A 9 -5.17 -0.35 18.89
CA LYS A 9 -5.03 0.65 17.81
C LYS A 9 -3.65 0.60 17.15
N ALA A 10 -2.57 0.56 17.93
CA ALA A 10 -1.22 0.46 17.40
C ALA A 10 -1.01 -0.82 16.56
N ARG A 11 -1.57 -1.95 17.01
CA ARG A 11 -1.53 -3.22 16.24
C ARG A 11 -2.26 -3.12 14.90
N MET A 12 -3.40 -2.45 14.85
CA MET A 12 -4.12 -2.19 13.59
C MET A 12 -3.27 -1.33 12.66
N LEU A 13 -2.68 -0.24 13.17
CA LEU A 13 -1.80 0.63 12.39
C LEU A 13 -0.59 -0.12 11.82
N PHE A 14 0.09 -0.96 12.61
CA PHE A 14 1.18 -1.80 12.10
C PHE A 14 0.73 -2.74 10.99
N ARG A 15 -0.44 -3.38 11.15
CA ARG A 15 -1.00 -4.25 10.11
C ARG A 15 -1.21 -3.47 8.81
N ASP A 16 -1.83 -2.30 8.88
CA ASP A 16 -2.13 -1.49 7.70
C ASP A 16 -0.84 -0.97 7.02
N ARG A 17 0.16 -0.56 7.81
CA ARG A 17 1.49 -0.17 7.31
C ARG A 17 2.18 -1.33 6.60
N ASN A 18 2.12 -2.53 7.16
CA ASN A 18 2.74 -3.72 6.55
C ASN A 18 2.03 -4.13 5.26
N ILE A 19 0.70 -4.00 5.20
CA ILE A 19 -0.06 -4.22 3.96
C ILE A 19 0.36 -3.21 2.89
N ALA A 20 0.43 -1.91 3.24
CA ALA A 20 0.85 -0.87 2.31
C ALA A 20 2.30 -1.07 1.82
N GLN A 21 3.20 -1.48 2.71
CA GLN A 21 4.58 -1.83 2.36
C GLN A 21 4.62 -3.03 1.42
N GLY A 22 3.88 -4.10 1.72
CA GLY A 22 3.82 -5.26 0.85
C GLY A 22 3.27 -4.92 -0.54
N ALA A 23 2.32 -3.98 -0.63
CA ALA A 23 1.84 -3.48 -1.92
C ALA A 23 2.93 -2.71 -2.70
N LEU A 24 3.74 -1.88 -2.04
CA LEU A 24 4.90 -1.22 -2.66
C LEU A 24 5.94 -2.23 -3.15
N ASP A 25 6.26 -3.24 -2.32
CA ASP A 25 7.24 -4.27 -2.66
C ASP A 25 6.77 -5.10 -3.86
N ASN A 26 5.47 -5.38 -3.95
CA ASN A 26 4.85 -6.03 -5.11
C ASN A 26 4.93 -5.14 -6.35
N LEU A 27 4.65 -3.83 -6.24
CA LEU A 27 4.78 -2.90 -7.37
C LEU A 27 6.22 -2.81 -7.91
N ALA A 28 7.23 -2.99 -7.05
CA ALA A 28 8.63 -2.95 -7.44
C ALA A 28 9.11 -4.24 -8.15
N THR A 29 8.44 -5.37 -7.90
CA THR A 29 8.91 -6.69 -8.34
C THR A 29 8.00 -7.36 -9.37
N GLN A 30 6.72 -6.95 -9.43
CA GLN A 30 5.71 -7.57 -10.27
C GLN A 30 5.27 -6.65 -11.41
N ARG A 31 4.86 -7.26 -12.52
CA ARG A 31 4.32 -6.51 -13.65
C ARG A 31 2.88 -6.08 -13.35
N VAL A 32 2.62 -4.79 -13.44
CA VAL A 32 1.26 -4.23 -13.37
C VAL A 32 0.57 -4.39 -14.72
N ALA A 33 -0.60 -5.01 -14.72
CA ALA A 33 -1.42 -5.24 -15.91
C ALA A 33 -2.87 -4.82 -15.63
N LEU A 34 -3.51 -4.21 -16.63
CA LEU A 34 -4.95 -3.98 -16.60
C LEU A 34 -5.63 -5.20 -17.21
N MET A 35 -6.55 -5.80 -16.46
CA MET A 35 -7.29 -6.99 -16.88
C MET A 35 -8.73 -6.61 -17.24
N VAL A 36 -9.31 -7.31 -18.22
CA VAL A 36 -10.74 -7.27 -18.53
C VAL A 36 -11.33 -8.67 -18.39
N GLY A 37 -12.49 -8.78 -17.75
CA GLY A 37 -13.09 -10.06 -17.40
C GLY A 37 -12.48 -10.67 -16.13
N GLU A 38 -12.98 -11.85 -15.75
CA GLU A 38 -12.57 -12.56 -14.54
C GLU A 38 -12.34 -14.05 -14.84
N GLY A 39 -11.51 -14.70 -14.02
CA GLY A 39 -11.25 -16.14 -14.13
C GLY A 39 -10.69 -16.54 -15.51
N LYS A 40 -11.36 -17.51 -16.15
CA LYS A 40 -10.95 -18.05 -17.45
C LYS A 40 -11.14 -17.08 -18.62
N ASP A 41 -12.00 -16.07 -18.46
CA ASP A 41 -12.34 -15.10 -19.51
C ASP A 41 -11.50 -13.81 -19.36
N ALA A 42 -10.52 -13.81 -18.43
CA ALA A 42 -9.64 -12.69 -18.19
C ALA A 42 -8.67 -12.48 -19.36
N ASN A 43 -8.64 -11.26 -19.90
CA ASN A 43 -7.70 -10.83 -20.93
C ASN A 43 -6.91 -9.62 -20.45
N GLU A 44 -5.70 -9.45 -20.97
CA GLU A 44 -4.87 -8.30 -20.66
C GLU A 44 -5.10 -7.17 -21.67
N ILE A 45 -5.25 -5.95 -21.16
CA ILE A 45 -5.23 -4.73 -21.95
C ILE A 45 -3.80 -4.18 -22.01
N VAL A 46 -3.24 -4.11 -23.22
CA VAL A 46 -1.93 -3.52 -23.45
C VAL A 46 -2.03 -1.99 -23.38
N LEU A 47 -1.43 -1.41 -22.34
CA LEU A 47 -1.38 0.04 -22.13
C LEU A 47 -0.11 0.64 -22.73
N LYS A 48 -0.18 1.94 -23.08
CA LYS A 48 1.01 2.71 -23.45
C LYS A 48 2.01 2.72 -22.28
N PRO A 49 3.33 2.48 -22.50
CA PRO A 49 4.30 2.43 -21.42
C PRO A 49 4.34 3.69 -20.54
N ALA A 50 4.22 4.88 -21.14
CA ALA A 50 4.21 6.13 -20.40
C ALA A 50 2.99 6.25 -19.46
N TYR A 51 1.83 5.76 -19.90
CA TYR A 51 0.61 5.77 -19.10
C TYR A 51 0.69 4.78 -17.94
N LEU A 52 1.22 3.58 -18.21
CA LEU A 52 1.47 2.59 -17.15
C LEU A 52 2.45 3.14 -16.10
N LYS A 53 3.54 3.79 -16.53
CA LYS A 53 4.51 4.42 -15.63
C LYS A 53 3.86 5.50 -14.75
N GLN A 54 2.96 6.30 -15.31
CA GLN A 54 2.23 7.31 -14.55
C GLN A 54 1.35 6.66 -13.47
N ILE A 55 0.55 5.65 -13.84
CA ILE A 55 -0.30 4.92 -12.88
C ILE A 55 0.53 4.32 -11.74
N VAL A 56 1.63 3.63 -12.07
CA VAL A 56 2.51 3.03 -11.06
C VAL A 56 3.11 4.11 -10.16
N GLY A 57 3.51 5.24 -10.72
CA GLY A 57 4.01 6.39 -9.96
C GLY A 57 2.98 6.94 -8.98
N ASP A 58 1.74 7.13 -9.43
CA ASP A 58 0.65 7.68 -8.61
C ASP A 58 0.28 6.72 -7.47
N ILE A 59 0.18 5.42 -7.75
CA ILE A 59 -0.07 4.39 -6.73
C ILE A 59 1.08 4.36 -5.72
N SER A 60 2.34 4.39 -6.19
CA SER A 60 3.50 4.39 -5.30
C SER A 60 3.52 5.63 -4.41
N ALA A 61 3.20 6.81 -4.95
CA ALA A 61 3.11 8.05 -4.18
C ALA A 61 1.99 7.97 -3.12
N SER A 62 0.84 7.39 -3.48
CA SER A 62 -0.28 7.17 -2.56
C SER A 62 0.09 6.24 -1.40
N LEU A 63 0.70 5.09 -1.69
CA LEU A 63 1.13 4.13 -0.67
C LEU A 63 2.21 4.70 0.25
N ASN A 64 3.18 5.43 -0.30
CA ASN A 64 4.21 6.10 0.50
C ASN A 64 3.60 7.14 1.45
N ARG A 65 2.59 7.89 0.99
CA ARG A 65 1.87 8.84 1.85
C ARG A 65 1.14 8.12 2.99
N GLN A 66 0.44 7.03 2.68
CA GLN A 66 -0.25 6.23 3.70
C GLN A 66 0.72 5.68 4.76
N ILE A 67 1.88 5.16 4.36
CA ILE A 67 2.92 4.68 5.29
C ILE A 67 3.44 5.83 6.16
N ALA A 68 3.70 7.00 5.57
CA ALA A 68 4.17 8.17 6.31
C ALA A 68 3.13 8.64 7.35
N GLU A 69 1.85 8.68 6.98
CA GLU A 69 0.74 9.02 7.88
C GLU A 69 0.61 8.01 9.03
N ILE A 70 0.74 6.71 8.76
CA ILE A 70 0.68 5.68 9.78
C ILE A 70 1.89 5.77 10.73
N ASN A 71 3.10 5.95 10.20
CA ASN A 71 4.31 6.11 11.02
C ASN A 71 4.21 7.35 11.91
N ALA A 72 3.63 8.45 11.41
CA ALA A 72 3.36 9.64 12.21
C ALA A 72 2.34 9.36 13.33
N ALA A 73 1.28 8.61 13.04
CA ALA A 73 0.29 8.22 14.03
C ALA A 73 0.87 7.32 15.13
N LEU A 74 1.71 6.33 14.77
CA LEU A 74 2.43 5.48 15.72
C LEU A 74 3.38 6.29 16.60
N THR A 75 4.16 7.19 15.99
CA THR A 75 5.08 8.09 16.70
C THR A 75 4.33 8.98 17.70
N ALA A 76 3.16 9.53 17.32
CA ALA A 76 2.33 10.33 18.20
C ALA A 76 1.76 9.55 19.39
N MET A 77 1.63 8.22 19.26
CA MET A 77 1.27 7.32 20.36
C MET A 77 2.48 6.93 21.23
N GLY A 78 3.69 7.37 20.91
CA GLY A 78 4.93 6.97 21.58
C GLY A 78 5.37 5.55 21.23
N VAL A 79 4.92 5.03 20.08
CA VAL A 79 5.30 3.74 19.53
C VAL A 79 6.29 3.96 18.40
N GLU A 80 7.43 3.27 18.43
CA GLU A 80 8.40 3.34 17.35
C GLU A 80 7.87 2.60 16.10
N PRO A 81 7.87 3.23 14.90
CA PRO A 81 7.32 2.65 13.67
C PRO A 81 8.08 1.46 13.08
#